data_AF-U3TBL3-F1
#
_entry.id   AF-U3TBL3-F1
#
_cell.length_a   1.000
_cell.length_b   1.000
_cell.length_c   1.000
_cell.angle_alpha   90.00
_cell.angle_beta   90.00
_cell.angle_gamma   90.00
#
_symmetry.space_group_name_H-M   'P 1'
#
loop_
_entity.id
_entity.type
_entity.pdbx_description
1 polymer ?
#
loop_
_entity_poly.entity_id
_entity_poly.type
_entity_poly.pdbx_seq_one_letter_code
_entity_poly.pdbx_strand_id
1 'polypeptide(L)'
;MSAGNHMEVDVTSIPVKPTSAKEVRELEIALIIGTLLRPDVIQEILHPREFTTWVDSLAVAAGALARDKAGYPIPKIAEELGRSETTIRNHLQGKTKAGQLVRETYDMIKTGKLKITMPTPECEETKKKLETVKVTLKDLLEKL
;
A
#
# COMPACT_ATOMS: atom_id res chain seq x y z
N MET A 1 -7.51 23.69 15.04
CA MET A 1 -6.95 22.95 13.89
C MET A 1 -6.37 21.67 14.44
N SER A 2 -7.16 20.60 14.50
CA SER A 2 -6.70 19.32 15.03
C SER A 2 -5.79 18.68 14.00
N ALA A 3 -4.51 18.54 14.35
CA ALA A 3 -3.60 17.70 13.59
C ALA A 3 -4.19 16.29 13.59
N GLY A 4 -4.65 15.83 12.43
CA GLY A 4 -4.96 14.41 12.24
C GLY A 4 -3.70 13.63 12.58
N ASN A 5 -3.83 12.58 13.40
CA ASN A 5 -2.72 11.67 13.67
C ASN A 5 -2.41 10.92 12.36
N HIS A 6 -1.49 11.45 11.57
CA HIS A 6 -0.98 10.80 10.37
C HIS A 6 0.29 10.03 10.76
N MET A 7 0.28 8.71 10.62
CA MET A 7 1.53 7.94 10.63
C MET A 7 2.18 8.10 9.26
N GLU A 8 3.24 8.91 9.20
CA GLU A 8 4.13 8.93 8.05
C GLU A 8 5.00 7.68 8.08
N VAL A 9 4.85 6.81 7.09
CA VAL A 9 5.73 5.65 6.91
C VAL A 9 6.95 6.13 6.15
N ASP A 10 8.11 6.08 6.78
CA ASP A 10 9.38 6.36 6.12
C ASP A 10 9.70 5.25 5.11
N VAL A 11 9.81 5.65 3.84
CA VAL A 11 10.04 4.78 2.68
C VAL A 11 11.46 4.92 2.12
N THR A 12 12.34 5.68 2.78
CA THR A 12 13.69 6.00 2.28
C THR A 12 14.62 4.79 2.12
N SER A 13 14.31 3.64 2.72
CA SER A 13 15.14 2.43 2.62
C SER A 13 14.68 1.40 1.57
N ILE A 14 13.72 1.73 0.69
CA ILE A 14 13.21 0.77 -0.30
C ILE A 14 14.15 0.70 -1.53
N PRO A 15 14.65 -0.49 -1.90
CA PRO A 15 15.56 -0.67 -3.03
C PRO A 15 14.81 -0.55 -4.37
N VAL A 16 14.78 0.65 -4.95
CA VAL A 16 14.10 0.90 -6.25
C VAL A 16 14.75 0.20 -7.45
N LYS A 17 15.97 -0.32 -7.27
CA LYS A 17 16.69 -1.20 -8.21
C LYS A 17 17.21 -2.41 -7.44
N PRO A 18 16.36 -3.39 -7.14
CA PRO A 18 16.74 -4.52 -6.31
C PRO A 18 17.75 -5.42 -7.03
N THR A 19 18.76 -5.88 -6.29
CA THR A 19 19.86 -6.73 -6.77
C THR A 19 19.86 -8.14 -6.18
N SER A 20 19.06 -8.36 -5.13
CA SER A 20 18.89 -9.65 -4.47
C SER A 20 17.42 -10.07 -4.37
N ALA A 21 17.16 -11.36 -4.17
CA ALA A 21 15.80 -11.87 -3.99
C ALA A 21 15.07 -11.21 -2.79
N LYS A 22 15.82 -10.87 -1.73
CA LYS A 22 15.30 -10.13 -0.57
C LYS A 22 14.84 -8.73 -0.97
N GLU A 23 15.67 -8.00 -1.71
CA GLU A 23 15.35 -6.64 -2.17
C GLU A 23 14.18 -6.65 -3.17
N VAL A 24 14.08 -7.67 -4.03
CA VAL A 24 12.92 -7.83 -4.92
C VAL A 24 11.64 -7.98 -4.10
N ARG A 25 11.68 -8.81 -3.05
CA ARG A 25 10.53 -9.02 -2.15
C ARG A 25 10.18 -7.75 -1.38
N GLU A 26 11.17 -7.00 -0.92
CA GLU A 26 10.96 -5.72 -0.23
C GLU A 26 10.30 -4.69 -1.14
N LEU A 27 10.80 -4.55 -2.37
CA LEU A 27 10.18 -3.66 -3.36
C LEU A 27 8.75 -4.11 -3.72
N GLU A 28 8.51 -5.41 -3.90
CA GLU A 28 7.18 -5.96 -4.16
C GLU A 28 6.19 -5.59 -3.04
N ILE A 29 6.56 -5.85 -1.77
CA ILE A 29 5.72 -5.54 -0.60
C ILE A 29 5.47 -4.03 -0.51
N ALA A 30 6.51 -3.22 -0.71
CA ALA A 30 6.39 -1.76 -0.69
C ALA A 30 5.43 -1.24 -1.76
N LEU A 31 5.47 -1.81 -2.98
CA LEU A 31 4.57 -1.44 -4.06
C LEU A 31 3.11 -1.81 -3.75
N ILE A 32 2.86 -2.98 -3.16
CA ILE A 32 1.51 -3.41 -2.76
C ILE A 32 0.97 -2.46 -1.69
N ILE A 33 1.68 -2.32 -0.57
CA ILE A 33 1.23 -1.53 0.58
C ILE A 33 1.13 -0.04 0.20
N GLY A 34 2.16 0.49 -0.46
CA GLY A 34 2.20 1.89 -0.88
C GLY A 34 1.08 2.25 -1.86
N THR A 35 0.67 1.31 -2.72
CA THR A 35 -0.46 1.55 -3.63
C THR A 35 -1.79 1.44 -2.90
N LEU A 36 -1.97 0.45 -2.02
CA LEU A 36 -3.21 0.27 -1.25
C LEU A 36 -3.50 1.42 -0.28
N LEU A 37 -2.45 2.01 0.30
CA LEU A 37 -2.58 3.08 1.30
C LEU A 37 -2.52 4.49 0.72
N ARG A 38 -2.54 4.62 -0.61
CA ARG A 38 -2.65 5.90 -1.29
C ARG A 38 -4.06 6.48 -1.11
N PRO A 39 -4.21 7.73 -0.67
CA PRO A 39 -5.54 8.32 -0.41
C PRO A 39 -6.48 8.31 -1.62
N ASP A 40 -5.94 8.56 -2.82
CA ASP A 40 -6.68 8.54 -4.09
C ASP A 40 -7.13 7.13 -4.46
N VAL A 41 -6.36 6.12 -4.06
CA VAL A 41 -6.62 4.71 -4.37
C VAL A 41 -7.64 4.12 -3.38
N ILE A 42 -7.53 4.42 -2.08
CA ILE A 42 -8.52 3.98 -1.07
C ILE A 42 -9.94 4.41 -1.45
N GLN A 43 -10.12 5.63 -1.97
CA GLN A 43 -11.43 6.13 -2.38
C GLN A 43 -12.02 5.36 -3.58
N GLU A 44 -11.17 4.90 -4.51
CA GLU A 44 -11.61 4.09 -5.65
C GLU A 44 -11.93 2.64 -5.26
N ILE A 45 -11.22 2.06 -4.27
CA ILE A 45 -11.31 0.64 -3.90
C ILE A 45 -12.49 0.30 -2.95
N LEU A 46 -13.13 1.29 -2.32
CA LEU A 46 -14.17 1.08 -1.29
C LEU A 46 -15.49 0.44 -1.79
N HIS A 47 -15.57 -0.04 -3.04
CA HIS A 47 -16.69 -0.82 -3.54
C HIS A 47 -16.46 -2.33 -3.28
N PRO A 48 -17.14 -2.97 -2.30
CA PRO A 48 -16.77 -4.29 -1.78
C PRO A 48 -16.87 -5.44 -2.79
N ARG A 49 -17.61 -5.25 -3.89
CA ARG A 49 -18.00 -6.33 -4.80
C ARG A 49 -16.88 -6.78 -5.75
N GLU A 50 -15.85 -5.96 -5.95
CA GLU A 50 -14.73 -6.24 -6.87
C GLU A 50 -13.34 -6.21 -6.20
N PHE A 51 -13.30 -6.01 -4.87
CA PHE A 51 -12.07 -5.83 -4.10
C PHE A 51 -11.06 -6.97 -4.28
N THR A 52 -11.52 -8.22 -4.21
CA THR A 52 -10.66 -9.41 -4.25
C THR A 52 -9.98 -9.58 -5.61
N THR A 53 -10.72 -9.44 -6.70
CA THR A 53 -10.19 -9.55 -8.08
C THR A 53 -9.19 -8.43 -8.35
N TRP A 54 -9.45 -7.24 -7.83
CA TRP A 54 -8.56 -6.10 -8.02
C TRP A 54 -7.25 -6.24 -7.22
N VAL A 55 -7.31 -6.73 -5.97
CA VAL A 55 -6.12 -6.98 -5.14
C VAL A 55 -5.21 -8.06 -5.74
N ASP A 56 -5.78 -9.13 -6.34
CA ASP A 56 -4.98 -10.13 -7.06
C ASP A 56 -4.23 -9.49 -8.24
N SER A 57 -4.94 -8.68 -9.04
CA SER A 57 -4.36 -7.95 -10.17
C SER A 57 -3.25 -6.98 -9.74
N LEU A 58 -3.44 -6.31 -8.59
CA LEU A 58 -2.46 -5.42 -7.98
C LEU A 58 -1.20 -6.17 -7.53
N ALA A 59 -1.37 -7.30 -6.84
CA ALA A 59 -0.26 -8.12 -6.37
C ALA A 59 0.60 -8.64 -7.53
N VAL A 60 -0.05 -9.12 -8.60
CA VAL A 60 0.64 -9.54 -9.83
C VAL A 60 1.39 -8.36 -10.47
N ALA A 61 0.77 -7.18 -10.56
CA ALA A 61 1.41 -6.00 -11.13
C ALA A 61 2.65 -5.55 -10.33
N ALA A 62 2.55 -5.54 -9.00
CA ALA A 62 3.64 -5.20 -8.09
C ALA A 62 4.79 -6.21 -8.19
N GLY A 63 4.49 -7.51 -8.15
CA GLY A 63 5.48 -8.57 -8.30
C GLY A 63 6.17 -8.54 -9.66
N ALA A 64 5.43 -8.22 -10.72
CA ALA A 64 5.97 -8.06 -12.06
C ALA A 64 6.94 -6.89 -12.14
N LEU A 65 6.54 -5.70 -11.63
CA LEU A 65 7.38 -4.51 -11.67
C LEU A 65 8.65 -4.68 -10.82
N ALA A 66 8.56 -5.30 -9.64
CA ALA A 66 9.72 -5.53 -8.78
C ALA A 66 10.80 -6.39 -9.48
N ARG A 67 10.37 -7.44 -10.18
CA ARG A 67 11.27 -8.33 -10.95
C ARG A 67 11.80 -7.67 -12.22
N ASP A 68 10.98 -6.90 -12.93
CA ASP A 68 11.42 -6.09 -14.08
C ASP A 68 12.54 -5.13 -13.66
N LYS A 69 12.40 -4.47 -12.49
CA LYS A 69 13.43 -3.57 -11.95
C LYS A 69 14.68 -4.30 -11.45
N ALA A 70 14.59 -5.59 -11.19
CA ALA A 70 15.72 -6.48 -10.94
C ALA A 70 16.39 -7.03 -12.21
N GLY A 71 15.86 -6.68 -13.40
CA GLY A 71 16.39 -7.12 -14.70
C GLY A 71 15.93 -8.51 -15.13
N TYR A 72 14.85 -9.05 -14.57
CA TYR A 72 14.35 -10.37 -14.94
C TYR A 72 13.69 -10.29 -16.33
N PRO A 73 13.89 -11.29 -17.21
CA PRO A 73 13.22 -11.32 -18.50
C PRO A 73 11.73 -11.67 -18.34
N ILE A 74 10.87 -11.12 -19.22
CA ILE A 74 9.41 -11.31 -19.16
C ILE A 74 8.97 -12.79 -19.03
N PRO A 75 9.56 -13.76 -19.77
CA PRO A 75 9.18 -15.17 -19.62
C PRO A 75 9.39 -15.70 -18.20
N LYS A 76 10.51 -15.34 -17.56
CA LYS A 76 10.81 -15.73 -16.17
C LYS A 76 9.82 -15.12 -15.18
N ILE A 77 9.47 -13.85 -15.38
CA ILE A 77 8.46 -13.17 -14.55
C ILE A 77 7.10 -13.86 -14.68
N ALA A 78 6.71 -14.23 -15.90
CA ALA A 78 5.45 -14.91 -16.20
C ALA A 78 5.39 -16.30 -15.53
N GLU A 79 6.47 -17.06 -15.62
CA GLU A 79 6.62 -18.35 -14.94
C GLU A 79 6.52 -18.22 -13.41
N GLU A 80 7.31 -17.34 -12.80
CA GLU A 80 7.34 -17.17 -11.35
C GLU A 80 6.01 -16.67 -10.76
N LEU A 81 5.26 -15.87 -11.51
CA LEU A 81 3.97 -15.32 -11.07
C LEU A 81 2.78 -16.16 -11.50
N GLY A 82 2.97 -17.25 -12.27
CA GLY A 82 1.88 -18.10 -12.75
C GLY A 82 0.89 -17.33 -13.65
N ARG A 83 1.40 -16.49 -14.55
CA ARG A 83 0.61 -15.65 -15.46
C ARG A 83 1.17 -15.72 -16.88
N SER A 84 0.38 -15.30 -17.88
CA SER A 84 0.86 -15.24 -19.25
C SER A 84 1.84 -14.08 -19.46
N GLU A 85 2.79 -14.21 -20.39
CA GLU A 85 3.69 -13.10 -20.77
C GLU A 85 2.92 -11.85 -21.23
N THR A 86 1.80 -12.04 -21.92
CA THR A 86 0.90 -10.96 -22.35
C THR A 86 0.34 -10.21 -21.14
N THR A 87 -0.11 -10.93 -20.12
CA THR A 87 -0.60 -10.34 -18.87
C THR A 87 0.51 -9.53 -18.19
N ILE A 88 1.72 -10.11 -18.05
CA ILE A 88 2.88 -9.42 -17.48
C ILE A 88 3.21 -8.15 -18.27
N ARG A 89 3.28 -8.24 -19.60
CA ARG A 89 3.56 -7.08 -20.46
C ARG A 89 2.51 -5.98 -20.32
N ASN A 90 1.23 -6.35 -20.21
CA ASN A 90 0.16 -5.38 -20.03
C ASN A 90 0.25 -4.64 -18.69
N HIS A 91 0.52 -5.35 -17.59
CA HIS A 91 0.80 -4.72 -16.29
C HIS A 91 2.05 -3.84 -16.35
N LEU A 92 3.16 -4.40 -16.85
CA LEU A 92 4.42 -3.70 -16.95
C LEU A 92 4.34 -2.48 -17.86
N GLN A 93 3.45 -2.41 -18.84
CA GLN A 93 3.23 -1.23 -19.71
C GLN A 93 2.22 -0.23 -19.15
N GLY A 94 1.57 -0.53 -18.03
CA GLY A 94 0.50 0.32 -17.46
C GLY A 94 -0.80 0.29 -18.26
N LYS A 95 -1.04 -0.75 -19.07
CA LYS A 95 -2.29 -0.93 -19.83
C LYS A 95 -3.46 -1.37 -18.95
N THR A 96 -3.15 -1.94 -17.78
CA THR A 96 -4.14 -2.30 -16.77
C THR A 96 -4.17 -1.23 -15.69
N LYS A 97 -5.33 -1.02 -15.04
CA LYS A 97 -5.44 -0.06 -13.93
C LYS A 97 -4.48 -0.39 -12.78
N ALA A 98 -4.35 -1.67 -12.42
CA ALA A 98 -3.37 -2.14 -11.45
C ALA A 98 -1.92 -1.80 -11.86
N GLY A 99 -1.56 -2.04 -13.11
CA GLY A 99 -0.22 -1.72 -13.64
C GLY A 99 0.06 -0.22 -13.64
N GLN A 100 -0.94 0.60 -13.97
CA GLN A 100 -0.83 2.05 -13.91
C GLN A 100 -0.57 2.53 -12.48
N LEU A 101 -1.40 2.11 -11.52
CA LEU A 101 -1.27 2.55 -10.13
C LEU A 101 0.05 2.12 -9.50
N VAL A 102 0.49 0.90 -9.75
CA VAL A 102 1.78 0.39 -9.24
C VAL A 102 2.96 1.19 -9.82
N ARG A 103 2.92 1.54 -11.11
CA ARG A 103 3.95 2.39 -11.74
C ARG A 103 4.00 3.78 -11.10
N GLU A 104 2.84 4.41 -10.91
CA GLU A 104 2.75 5.71 -10.24
C GLU A 104 3.33 5.64 -8.82
N THR A 105 2.97 4.61 -8.05
CA THR A 105 3.51 4.38 -6.70
C THR A 105 5.03 4.18 -6.73
N TYR A 106 5.57 3.41 -7.69
CA TYR A 106 7.01 3.24 -7.87
C TYR A 106 7.72 4.58 -8.10
N ASP A 107 7.17 5.44 -8.96
CA ASP A 107 7.73 6.76 -9.24
C ASP A 107 7.68 7.67 -8.00
N MET A 108 6.62 7.57 -7.19
CA MET A 108 6.52 8.26 -5.90
C MET A 108 7.56 7.77 -4.89
N ILE A 109 7.79 6.45 -4.79
CA ILE A 109 8.86 5.88 -3.93
C ILE A 109 10.23 6.39 -4.39
N LYS A 110 10.51 6.29 -5.70
CA LYS A 110 11.78 6.73 -6.30
C LYS A 110 12.08 8.20 -6.08
N THR A 111 11.06 9.05 -6.04
CA THR A 111 11.21 10.50 -5.83
C THR A 111 11.09 10.91 -4.36
N GLY A 112 10.87 9.98 -3.43
CA GLY A 112 10.65 10.28 -2.01
C GLY A 112 9.36 11.05 -1.73
N LYS A 113 8.39 11.00 -2.66
CA LYS A 113 7.12 11.75 -2.59
C LYS A 113 5.94 10.90 -2.14
N LEU A 114 6.15 9.61 -1.88
CA LEU A 114 5.06 8.73 -1.46
C LEU A 114 4.55 9.15 -0.08
N LYS A 115 3.36 9.74 -0.05
CA LYS A 115 2.63 10.04 1.18
C LYS A 115 1.71 8.88 1.51
N ILE A 116 2.14 8.00 2.41
CA ILE A 116 1.29 6.95 2.95
C ILE A 116 0.41 7.56 4.01
N THR A 117 -0.91 7.45 3.85
CA THR A 117 -1.86 7.79 4.92
C THR A 117 -2.54 6.50 5.32
N MET A 118 -2.09 5.89 6.41
CA MET A 118 -2.88 4.84 7.03
C MET A 118 -4.00 5.54 7.79
N PRO A 119 -5.28 5.21 7.56
CA PRO A 119 -6.31 5.59 8.52
C PRO A 119 -5.88 4.96 9.85
N THR A 120 -5.45 5.77 10.81
CA THR A 120 -5.47 5.31 12.20
C THR A 120 -6.92 4.91 12.43
N PRO A 121 -7.20 3.74 13.02
CA PRO A 121 -8.54 3.47 13.49
C PRO A 121 -8.86 4.52 14.54
N GLU A 122 -9.41 5.65 14.09
CA GLU A 122 -10.23 6.53 14.90
C GLU A 122 -11.50 5.74 15.12
N CYS A 123 -11.37 4.78 16.02
CA CYS A 123 -12.48 4.08 16.58
C CYS A 123 -13.20 5.16 17.38
N GLU A 124 -14.16 5.84 16.75
CA GLU A 124 -15.02 6.86 17.37
C GLU A 124 -15.64 6.31 18.67
N GLU A 125 -15.86 4.99 18.70
CA GLU A 125 -16.25 4.24 19.87
C GLU A 125 -15.18 4.28 20.99
N THR A 126 -13.89 4.18 20.66
CA THR A 126 -12.78 4.28 21.62
C THR A 126 -12.57 5.71 22.10
N LYS A 127 -12.75 6.73 21.23
CA LYS A 127 -12.74 8.14 21.66
C LYS A 127 -13.90 8.43 22.63
N LYS A 128 -15.12 7.96 22.31
CA LYS A 128 -16.28 8.09 23.20
C LYS A 128 -16.04 7.38 24.53
N LYS A 129 -15.62 6.11 24.52
CA LYS A 129 -15.32 5.33 25.73
C LYS A 129 -14.23 5.98 26.58
N LEU A 130 -13.16 6.49 25.97
CA LEU A 130 -12.08 7.18 26.68
C LEU A 130 -12.59 8.45 27.35
N GLU A 131 -13.46 9.21 26.71
CA GLU A 131 -14.02 10.42 27.28
C GLU A 131 -15.00 10.13 28.41
N THR A 132 -15.82 9.08 28.29
CA THR A 132 -16.65 8.60 29.39
C THR A 132 -15.80 8.16 30.58
N VAL A 133 -14.71 7.42 30.34
CA VAL A 133 -13.79 6.95 31.38
C VAL A 133 -13.09 8.11 32.08
N LYS A 134 -12.70 9.17 31.37
CA LYS A 134 -12.10 10.35 32.00
C LYS A 134 -13.08 11.10 32.90
N VAL A 135 -14.33 11.22 32.47
CA VAL A 135 -15.39 11.88 33.26
C VAL A 135 -15.66 11.08 34.54
N THR A 136 -15.84 9.76 34.43
CA THR A 136 -16.09 8.92 35.61
C THR A 136 -14.91 8.87 36.58
N LEU A 137 -13.66 8.92 36.07
CA LEU A 137 -12.48 8.98 36.94
C LEU A 137 -12.42 10.27 37.75
N LYS A 138 -12.76 11.41 37.14
CA LYS A 138 -12.81 12.71 37.83
C LYS A 138 -13.88 12.73 38.91
N ASP A 139 -15.09 12.25 38.60
CA ASP A 139 -16.20 12.19 39.56
C ASP A 139 -15.89 11.29 40.76
N LEU A 140 -15.11 10.23 40.57
CA LEU A 140 -14.67 9.34 41.66
C LEU A 140 -13.57 9.97 42.52
N LEU A 141 -12.66 10.73 41.91
CA LEU A 141 -11.59 11.44 42.60
C LEU A 141 -12.11 12.65 43.40
N GLU A 142 -13.20 13.29 42.97
CA GLU A 142 -13.86 14.39 43.70
C GLU A 142 -14.75 13.90 44.85
N LYS A 143 -15.07 12.60 44.89
CA LYS A 143 -15.89 11.97 45.94
C LYS A 143 -15.06 11.22 47.00
N LEU A 144 -13.74 11.24 46.87
CA LEU A 144 -12.75 10.77 47.85
C LEU A 144 -12.23 11.95 48.68
#